data_AF-A0A2Z6B0X7-F1
#
_entry.id   AF-A0A2Z6B0X7-F1
#
_cell.length_a   1.000
_cell.length_b   1.000
_cell.length_c   1.000
_cell.angle_alpha   90.00
_cell.angle_beta   90.00
_cell.angle_gamma   90.00
#
_symmetry.space_group_name_H-M   'P 1'
#
loop_
_entity.id
_entity.type
_entity.pdbx_description
1 polymer ?
#
loop_
_entity_poly.entity_id
_entity_poly.type
_entity_poly.pdbx_seq_one_letter_code
_entity_poly.pdbx_strand_id
1 'polypeptide(L)' 'MGQRHLLPIHGLSARAYTRILRIARTIADLEGAEHIGVPQLAEAVNYRTMDRNPL' A
#
# COMPACT_ATOMS: atom_id res chain seq x y z
N MET A 1 -27.03 2.78 14.09
CA MET A 1 -25.65 2.29 14.29
C MET A 1 -25.15 1.76 12.95
N GLY A 2 -24.38 2.58 12.21
CA GLY A 2 -24.03 2.32 10.81
C GLY A 2 -22.78 1.45 10.69
N GLN A 3 -22.97 0.18 10.38
CA GLN A 3 -21.89 -0.72 9.96
C GLN A 3 -21.59 -0.44 8.48
N ARG A 4 -20.69 0.51 8.19
CA ARG A 4 -20.11 0.66 6.85
C ARG A 4 -19.27 -0.59 6.56
N HIS A 5 -19.91 -1.56 5.94
CA HIS A 5 -19.27 -2.77 5.45
C HIS A 5 -18.39 -2.38 4.25
N LEU A 6 -17.11 -2.10 4.53
CA LEU A 6 -16.09 -1.95 3.51
C LEU A 6 -15.90 -3.32 2.87
N LEU A 7 -16.29 -3.44 1.60
CA LEU A 7 -16.10 -4.64 0.80
C LEU A 7 -14.63 -5.09 0.90
N PRO A 8 -14.35 -6.38 1.17
CA PRO A 8 -12.99 -6.85 1.24
C PRO A 8 -12.36 -6.73 -0.14
N ILE A 9 -11.39 -5.83 -0.26
CA ILE A 9 -10.44 -5.84 -1.37
C ILE A 9 -9.67 -7.17 -1.30
N HIS A 10 -10.14 -8.16 -2.06
CA HIS A 10 -9.47 -9.42 -2.44
C HIS A 10 -8.05 -9.59 -1.85
N GLY A 11 -7.95 -10.20 -0.67
CA GLY A 11 -6.68 -10.66 -0.08
C GLY A 11 -5.85 -9.63 0.71
N LEU A 12 -6.24 -8.36 0.82
CA LEU A 12 -5.54 -7.35 1.63
C LEU A 12 -6.38 -6.92 2.83
N SER A 13 -5.82 -7.06 4.04
CA SER A 13 -6.42 -6.43 5.22
C SER A 13 -6.35 -4.91 5.09
N ALA A 14 -7.29 -4.19 5.73
CA ALA A 14 -7.27 -2.73 5.75
C ALA A 14 -5.91 -2.15 6.20
N ARG A 15 -5.23 -2.82 7.15
CA ARG A 15 -3.87 -2.45 7.60
C ARG A 15 -2.82 -2.62 6.50
N ALA A 16 -2.90 -3.72 5.74
CA ALA A 16 -1.98 -3.95 4.62
C ALA A 16 -2.15 -2.88 3.54
N TYR A 17 -3.39 -2.51 3.23
CA TYR A 17 -3.71 -1.43 2.30
C TYR A 17 -3.15 -0.08 2.77
N THR A 18 -3.39 0.31 4.03
CA THR A 18 -2.82 1.55 4.59
C THR A 18 -1.30 1.56 4.54
N ARG A 19 -0.64 0.42 4.80
CA ARG A 19 0.83 0.32 4.74
C ARG A 19 1.35 0.53 3.31
N ILE A 20 0.71 -0.10 2.32
CA ILE A 20 1.06 0.07 0.89
C ILE A 20 0.96 1.55 0.52
N LEU A 21 -0.13 2.23 0.89
CA LEU A 21 -0.28 3.66 0.61
C LEU A 21 0.79 4.54 1.27
N ARG A 22 1.22 4.21 2.49
CA ARG A 22 2.30 4.94 3.17
C ARG A 22 3.64 4.78 2.46
N ILE A 23 3.98 3.56 2.07
CA ILE A 23 5.22 3.28 1.33
C ILE A 23 5.18 3.96 -0.03
N ALA A 24 4.07 3.86 -0.76
CA ALA A 24 3.90 4.50 -2.05
C ALA A 24 4.01 6.04 -1.95
N ARG A 25 3.49 6.65 -0.87
CA ARG A 25 3.68 8.08 -0.61
C ARG A 25 5.15 8.42 -0.39
N THR A 26 5.87 7.64 0.41
CA THR A 26 7.30 7.86 0.64
C THR A 26 8.10 7.78 -0.66
N ILE A 27 7.81 6.81 -1.53
CA ILE A 27 8.46 6.69 -2.84
C ILE A 27 8.14 7.92 -3.69
N ALA A 28 6.87 8.34 -3.75
CA ALA A 28 6.48 9.55 -4.47
C ALA A 28 7.20 10.81 -3.94
N ASP A 29 7.35 10.94 -2.63
CA ASP A 29 8.08 12.05 -2.01
C ASP A 29 9.56 12.04 -2.40
N LEU A 30 10.20 10.87 -2.45
CA LEU A 30 11.59 10.72 -2.87
C LEU A 30 11.80 11.04 -4.35
N GLU A 31 10.80 10.75 -5.19
CA GLU A 31 10.82 11.08 -6.62
C GLU A 31 10.37 12.52 -6.93
N GLY A 32 9.93 13.28 -5.92
CA GLY A 32 9.36 14.62 -6.11
C GLY A 32 7.99 14.61 -6.83
N ALA A 33 7.28 13.49 -6.82
CA ALA A 33 5.97 13.35 -7.43
C ALA A 33 4.86 13.89 -6.51
N GLU A 34 4.00 14.75 -7.06
CA GLU A 34 2.86 15.31 -6.33
C GLU A 34 1.82 14.24 -5.96
N HIS A 35 1.60 13.28 -6.87
CA HIS A 35 0.61 12.22 -6.74
C HIS A 35 1.24 10.83 -6.76
N ILE A 36 0.63 9.91 -6.02
CA ILE A 36 0.96 8.49 -6.11
C ILE A 36 0.41 7.95 -7.43
N GLY A 37 1.30 7.43 -8.28
CA GLY A 37 0.98 6.76 -9.52
C GLY A 37 1.13 5.25 -9.45
N VAL A 38 0.88 4.60 -10.57
CA VAL A 38 1.09 3.15 -10.75
C VAL A 38 2.53 2.71 -10.42
N PRO A 39 3.59 3.45 -10.80
CA PRO A 39 4.98 3.04 -10.49
C PRO A 39 5.24 2.92 -8.99
N GLN A 40 4.88 3.94 -8.21
CA GLN A 40 5.12 3.97 -6.76
C GLN A 40 4.26 2.92 -6.03
N LEU A 41 3.06 2.66 -6.53
CA LEU A 41 2.18 1.62 -5.98
C LEU A 41 2.73 0.22 -6.25
N ALA A 42 3.24 -0.05 -7.46
CA ALA A 42 3.84 -1.33 -7.82
C ALA A 42 5.08 -1.64 -6.96
N GLU A 43 5.94 -0.64 -6.75
CA GLU A 43 7.11 -0.77 -5.90
C GLU A 43 6.73 -0.97 -4.43
N ALA A 44 5.75 -0.21 -3.92
CA ALA A 44 5.24 -0.38 -2.56
C ALA A 44 4.64 -1.78 -2.30
N VAL A 45 3.98 -2.37 -3.30
CA VAL A 45 3.47 -3.75 -3.22
C VAL A 45 4.63 -4.74 -3.17
N ASN A 46 5.69 -4.55 -3.98
CA ASN A 46 6.87 -5.41 -3.99
C ASN A 46 7.64 -5.39 -2.66
N TYR A 47 7.73 -4.22 -2.01
CA TYR A 47 8.32 -4.10 -0.66
C TYR A 47 7.65 -5.03 0.36
N ARG A 48 6.32 -5.23 0.27
CA ARG A 48 5.60 -6.16 1.16
C ARG A 48 5.96 -7.63 0.90
N THR A 49 6.21 -8.00 -0.35
CA THR A 49 6.61 -9.37 -0.70
C THR A 49 7.98 -9.70 -0.12
N MET A 50 8.86 -8.72 -0.03
CA MET A 50 10.21 -8.84 0.57
C MET A 50 10.19 -8.85 2.11
N ASP A 51 9.28 -8.10 2.76
CA ASP A 51 9.06 -8.10 4.22
C ASP A 51 8.57 -9.46 4.76
N ARG A 52 8.06 -10.34 3.87
CA ARG A 52 7.62 -11.71 4.21
C ARG A 52 8.74 -12.75 4.11
N ASN A 53 9.99 -12.37 4.29
CA ASN A 53 11.05 -13.37 4.43
C ASN A 53 11.09 -13.88 5.89
N PRO A 54 10.63 -15.11 6.20
CA PRO A 54 11.05 -15.75 7.43
C PRO A 54 12.56 -16.02 7.28
N LEU A 55 13.37 -15.40 8.14
CA LEU A 55 14.72 -15.91 8.39
C LEU A 55 14.63 -17.29 9.04
#